data_AF-A0A9W4XF07-F1
#
_entry.id   AF-A0A9W4XF07-F1
#
_cell.length_a   1.000
_cell.length_b   1.000
_cell.length_c   1.000
_cell.angle_alpha   90.00
_cell.angle_beta   90.00
_cell.angle_gamma   90.00
#
_symmetry.space_group_name_H-M   'P 1'
#
loop_
_entity.id
_entity.type
_entity.pdbx_description
1 polymer ?
#
loop_
_entity_poly.entity_id
_entity_poly.type
_entity_poly.pdbx_seq_one_letter_code
_entity_poly.pdbx_strand_id
1 'polypeptide(L)'
;MTTIKHSKQQRLRIKSAWAIVSWCLINPLKLFQPTSTATTTTTTLVLPNKHFLNRQNQRILQKMQFFSLAATSLLAATTASAAAVPRDTNAYDITEFYANCVPHSVMCNYQFQVVRSNAGETIPVKCSLSLTSPDGKLPPVTEGPCEQSSRTFDVSRTEDGGLKFEVSQPVSPASNLTGVYEIKSEDLVVEVSGASQAEVYRGVREFGLAYE
;
A
#
# COMPACT_ATOMS: atom_id res chain seq x y z
N MET A 1 -48.30 31.52 -29.59
CA MET A 1 -46.98 31.25 -30.19
C MET A 1 -46.09 32.40 -29.72
N THR A 2 -45.34 32.19 -28.64
CA THR A 2 -44.89 33.30 -27.79
C THR A 2 -43.40 33.12 -27.48
N THR A 3 -42.56 33.94 -28.10
CA THR A 3 -41.11 33.79 -28.08
C THR A 3 -40.50 34.59 -26.92
N ILE A 4 -39.90 33.90 -25.95
CA ILE A 4 -39.18 34.54 -24.83
C ILE A 4 -37.68 34.54 -25.14
N LYS A 5 -37.06 35.72 -25.07
CA LYS A 5 -35.60 35.95 -25.15
C LYS A 5 -35.02 36.20 -23.74
N HIS A 6 -33.69 36.25 -23.66
CA HIS A 6 -32.82 36.42 -22.47
C HIS A 6 -32.50 35.12 -21.71
N SER A 7 -31.32 34.94 -21.10
CA SER A 7 -30.23 35.89 -20.85
C SER A 7 -28.83 35.23 -20.91
N LYS A 8 -27.79 35.95 -21.37
CA LYS A 8 -26.39 35.51 -21.23
C LYS A 8 -25.86 35.91 -19.84
N GLN A 9 -25.64 34.93 -18.96
CA GLN A 9 -24.88 35.14 -17.72
C GLN A 9 -23.37 35.21 -18.04
N GLN A 10 -22.78 36.40 -17.92
CA GLN A 10 -21.35 36.54 -17.69
C GLN A 10 -21.10 36.46 -16.18
N ARG A 11 -20.18 35.60 -15.73
CA ARG A 11 -19.65 35.65 -14.35
C ARG A 11 -18.20 36.10 -14.37
N LEU A 12 -17.91 37.06 -13.49
CA LEU A 12 -16.62 37.74 -13.37
C LEU A 12 -15.54 36.78 -12.85
N ARG A 13 -14.32 36.93 -13.36
CA ARG A 13 -13.12 36.42 -12.70
C ARG A 13 -12.76 37.34 -11.54
N ILE A 14 -12.85 36.85 -10.30
CA ILE A 14 -12.24 37.52 -9.15
C ILE A 14 -10.79 37.05 -9.06
N LYS A 15 -9.84 37.97 -9.28
CA LYS A 15 -8.42 37.79 -8.94
C LYS A 15 -8.18 38.49 -7.60
N SER A 16 -8.08 37.74 -6.52
CA SER A 16 -7.65 38.26 -5.21
C SER A 16 -6.19 37.93 -4.97
N ALA A 17 -5.31 38.91 -5.23
CA ALA A 17 -3.94 38.87 -4.75
C ALA A 17 -3.90 39.37 -3.30
N TRP A 18 -3.21 38.65 -2.41
CA TRP A 18 -2.79 39.16 -1.11
C TRP A 18 -1.31 38.86 -0.90
N ALA A 19 -0.59 39.86 -0.39
CA ALA A 19 0.86 39.86 -0.30
C ALA A 19 1.33 39.65 1.15
N ILE A 20 2.46 38.95 1.26
CA ILE A 20 3.61 39.23 2.12
C ILE A 20 3.29 39.90 3.47
N VAL A 21 3.52 39.17 4.57
CA VAL A 21 4.07 39.76 5.80
C VAL A 21 5.35 39.02 6.16
N SER A 22 6.46 39.72 6.02
CA SER A 22 7.78 39.30 6.49
C SER A 22 7.91 39.66 7.97
N TRP A 23 8.24 38.68 8.82
CA TRP A 23 8.85 38.94 10.13
C TRP A 23 10.12 38.10 10.27
N CYS A 24 11.09 38.64 10.98
CA CYS A 24 12.49 38.28 10.90
C CYS A 24 13.06 38.05 12.31
N LEU A 25 14.32 37.57 12.35
CA LEU A 25 15.31 37.67 13.44
C LEU A 25 15.46 36.50 14.44
N ILE A 26 16.69 35.94 14.43
CA ILE A 26 17.61 35.78 15.59
C ILE A 26 17.22 34.68 16.64
N ASN A 27 17.99 33.62 16.88
CA ASN A 27 19.38 33.55 17.40
C ASN A 27 19.96 32.09 17.28
N PRO A 28 21.20 31.74 17.73
CA PRO A 28 22.00 30.73 17.04
C PRO A 28 22.59 29.63 17.97
N LEU A 29 23.52 28.84 17.42
CA LEU A 29 24.48 27.95 18.08
C LEU A 29 23.94 26.93 19.12
N LYS A 30 24.02 25.65 18.73
CA LYS A 30 24.71 24.65 19.57
C LYS A 30 25.42 23.62 18.69
N LEU A 31 26.76 23.72 18.64
CA LEU A 31 27.60 22.61 18.18
C LEU A 31 27.47 21.46 19.18
N PHE A 32 27.24 20.25 18.69
CA PHE A 32 27.52 19.01 19.44
C PHE A 32 27.90 17.88 18.47
N GLN A 33 29.21 17.76 18.24
CA GLN A 33 29.91 16.48 17.99
C GLN A 33 30.49 16.03 19.36
N PRO A 34 30.92 14.77 19.61
CA PRO A 34 31.25 13.66 18.71
C PRO A 34 30.25 12.48 18.88
N THR A 35 30.45 11.20 18.53
CA THR A 35 31.67 10.42 18.18
C THR A 35 31.32 9.23 17.27
N SER A 36 32.31 8.70 16.55
CA SER A 36 32.21 7.41 15.84
C SER A 36 32.59 6.22 16.74
N THR A 37 31.96 5.06 16.53
CA THR A 37 32.51 3.75 16.90
C THR A 37 31.83 2.65 16.08
N ALA A 38 32.40 2.34 14.93
CA ALA A 38 31.97 1.19 14.14
C ALA A 38 32.49 -0.10 14.79
N THR A 39 31.59 -0.97 15.25
CA THR A 39 31.96 -2.29 15.78
C THR A 39 31.73 -3.35 14.70
N THR A 40 32.78 -3.64 13.92
CA THR A 40 32.77 -4.71 12.93
C THR A 40 32.75 -6.08 13.63
N THR A 41 31.57 -6.68 13.76
CA THR A 41 31.45 -8.06 14.26
C THR A 41 31.47 -9.03 13.09
N THR A 42 32.66 -9.59 12.81
CA THR A 42 32.84 -10.66 11.82
C THR A 42 32.33 -11.98 12.39
N THR A 43 31.07 -12.33 12.12
CA THR A 43 30.51 -13.65 12.47
C THR A 43 30.74 -14.65 11.35
N THR A 44 31.74 -15.52 11.53
CA THR A 44 32.13 -16.54 10.55
C THR A 44 31.36 -17.85 10.76
N LEU A 45 30.79 -18.39 9.67
CA LEU A 45 30.56 -19.82 9.36
C LEU A 45 30.10 -20.79 10.47
N VAL A 46 28.93 -21.43 10.26
CA VAL A 46 28.83 -22.92 10.15
C VAL A 46 27.70 -23.28 9.16
N LEU A 47 28.02 -24.07 8.11
CA LEU A 47 27.01 -24.81 7.35
C LEU A 47 26.86 -26.25 7.92
N PRO A 48 25.67 -26.69 8.34
CA PRO A 48 25.40 -28.11 8.57
C PRO A 48 25.19 -28.85 7.24
N ASN A 49 26.30 -29.34 6.72
CA ASN A 49 26.49 -30.60 5.98
C ASN A 49 25.24 -31.36 5.49
N LYS A 50 25.08 -31.50 4.17
CA LYS A 50 24.19 -32.49 3.54
C LYS A 50 24.85 -33.86 3.59
N HIS A 51 24.32 -34.83 4.33
CA HIS A 51 24.35 -36.26 3.97
C HIS A 51 23.68 -37.14 5.05
N PHE A 52 22.52 -37.72 4.76
CA PHE A 52 22.34 -39.17 4.98
C PHE A 52 21.28 -39.74 4.04
N LEU A 53 21.67 -40.78 3.30
CA LEU A 53 20.78 -41.55 2.44
C LEU A 53 20.14 -42.65 3.29
N ASN A 54 18.83 -42.85 3.21
CA ASN A 54 18.20 -44.10 3.61
C ASN A 54 17.35 -44.68 2.49
N ARG A 55 17.97 -45.58 1.70
CA ARG A 55 17.25 -46.59 0.92
C ARG A 55 17.18 -47.86 1.76
N GLN A 56 15.98 -48.33 2.10
CA GLN A 56 15.59 -49.75 2.03
C GLN A 56 14.10 -49.90 2.37
N ASN A 57 13.22 -49.91 1.37
CA ASN A 57 12.14 -50.90 1.33
C ASN A 57 11.48 -50.94 -0.07
N GLN A 58 11.88 -51.92 -0.88
CA GLN A 58 11.13 -52.36 -2.04
C GLN A 58 10.94 -53.87 -2.00
N ARG A 59 9.68 -54.28 -1.94
CA ARG A 59 9.00 -55.55 -2.28
C ARG A 59 7.72 -55.50 -1.45
N ILE A 60 6.54 -55.50 -2.05
CA ILE A 60 5.94 -56.69 -2.67
C ILE A 60 5.33 -56.34 -4.04
N LEU A 61 5.45 -57.28 -4.99
CA LEU A 61 4.72 -57.20 -6.25
C LEU A 61 3.23 -57.46 -6.02
N GLN A 62 2.37 -56.61 -6.59
CA GLN A 62 1.19 -57.14 -7.27
C GLN A 62 1.13 -56.59 -8.69
N LYS A 63 0.93 -57.54 -9.62
CA LYS A 63 1.11 -57.39 -11.06
C LYS A 63 -0.26 -57.56 -11.70
N MET A 64 -0.93 -56.46 -12.00
CA MET A 64 -2.13 -56.43 -12.85
C MET A 64 -2.05 -55.19 -13.74
N GLN A 65 -1.54 -55.39 -14.95
CA GLN A 65 -1.77 -54.47 -16.05
C GLN A 65 -3.21 -54.70 -16.53
N PHE A 66 -4.02 -53.66 -16.73
CA PHE A 66 -5.05 -53.65 -17.78
C PHE A 66 -5.60 -52.24 -18.07
N PHE A 67 -5.62 -51.93 -19.38
CA PHE A 67 -6.36 -50.90 -20.11
C PHE A 67 -6.11 -49.39 -19.90
N SER A 68 -6.01 -48.74 -21.05
CA SER A 68 -5.78 -47.32 -21.32
C SER A 68 -6.92 -46.41 -20.88
N LEU A 69 -6.61 -45.14 -20.55
CA LEU A 69 -7.22 -43.95 -21.19
C LEU A 69 -6.63 -42.62 -20.66
N ALA A 70 -6.67 -41.61 -21.55
CA ALA A 70 -6.73 -40.17 -21.29
C ALA A 70 -5.60 -39.42 -20.54
N ALA A 71 -5.00 -38.50 -21.31
CA ALA A 71 -4.74 -37.10 -20.96
C ALA A 71 -3.93 -36.74 -19.69
N THR A 72 -2.70 -36.29 -19.95
CA THR A 72 -1.91 -35.42 -19.09
C THR A 72 -2.67 -34.14 -18.69
N SER A 73 -2.97 -33.97 -17.40
CA SER A 73 -3.30 -32.69 -16.80
C SER A 73 -2.20 -32.28 -15.82
N LEU A 74 -1.17 -31.57 -16.31
CA LEU A 74 -0.26 -30.85 -15.43
C LEU A 74 -1.03 -29.68 -14.80
N LEU A 75 -1.49 -29.85 -13.57
CA LEU A 75 -1.84 -28.70 -12.74
C LEU A 75 -0.53 -28.05 -12.29
N ALA A 76 -0.05 -27.11 -13.11
CA ALA A 76 0.96 -26.15 -12.68
C ALA A 76 0.32 -25.23 -11.62
N ALA A 77 0.37 -25.66 -10.36
CA ALA A 77 0.05 -24.81 -9.23
C ALA A 77 1.13 -23.74 -9.11
N THR A 78 0.96 -22.62 -9.82
CA THR A 78 1.73 -21.40 -9.62
C THR A 78 1.30 -20.81 -8.28
N THR A 79 1.90 -21.32 -7.20
CA THR A 79 1.89 -20.63 -5.91
C THR A 79 2.51 -19.25 -6.16
N ALA A 80 1.68 -18.20 -6.10
CA ALA A 80 2.15 -16.84 -6.16
C ALA A 80 3.12 -16.65 -4.99
N SER A 81 4.41 -16.63 -5.28
CA SER A 81 5.43 -16.28 -4.31
C SER A 81 5.23 -14.79 -4.00
N ALA A 82 4.50 -14.50 -2.93
CA ALA A 82 4.56 -13.19 -2.31
C ALA A 82 6.04 -12.92 -2.04
N ALA A 83 6.62 -11.97 -2.79
CA ALA A 83 7.98 -11.55 -2.56
C ALA A 83 8.00 -10.93 -1.16
N ALA A 84 8.56 -11.66 -0.19
CA ALA A 84 8.85 -11.13 1.12
C ALA A 84 9.94 -10.06 0.94
N VAL A 85 9.52 -8.83 0.64
CA VAL A 85 10.41 -7.69 0.49
C VAL A 85 11.19 -7.55 1.79
N PRO A 86 12.54 -7.57 1.78
CA PRO A 86 13.32 -7.39 2.99
C PRO A 86 12.99 -6.03 3.59
N ARG A 87 12.50 -6.01 4.83
CA ARG A 87 11.99 -4.79 5.49
C ARG A 87 13.03 -3.67 5.62
N ASP A 88 14.32 -4.01 5.51
CA ASP A 88 15.45 -3.07 5.59
C ASP A 88 15.47 -2.01 4.45
N THR A 89 14.74 -2.20 3.34
CA THR A 89 14.69 -1.24 2.22
C THR A 89 13.42 -0.40 2.15
N ASN A 90 12.45 -0.62 3.04
CA ASN A 90 11.15 0.07 2.99
C ASN A 90 11.22 1.42 3.71
N ALA A 91 10.57 2.45 3.18
CA ALA A 91 10.35 3.71 3.87
C ALA A 91 9.37 3.54 5.06
N TYR A 92 8.38 2.67 4.88
CA TYR A 92 7.38 2.27 5.87
C TYR A 92 6.95 0.81 5.65
N ASP A 93 6.57 0.10 6.70
CA ASP A 93 5.84 -1.16 6.62
C ASP A 93 4.35 -0.91 6.92
N ILE A 94 3.48 -1.51 6.10
CA ILE A 94 2.02 -1.44 6.22
C ILE A 94 1.49 -2.78 6.70
N THR A 95 0.55 -2.76 7.63
CA THR A 95 -0.14 -3.95 8.15
C THR A 95 -1.65 -3.76 8.23
N GLU A 96 -2.38 -4.88 8.20
CA GLU A 96 -3.85 -4.93 8.24
C GLU A 96 -4.57 -4.16 7.12
N PHE A 97 -3.90 -3.84 6.00
CA PHE A 97 -4.47 -2.99 4.96
C PHE A 97 -5.85 -3.48 4.50
N TYR A 98 -6.77 -2.55 4.39
CA TYR A 98 -8.17 -2.77 4.13
C TYR A 98 -8.73 -1.56 3.37
N ALA A 99 -9.33 -1.82 2.22
CA ALA A 99 -10.07 -0.83 1.46
C ALA A 99 -11.34 -1.47 0.91
N ASN A 100 -12.51 -0.90 1.20
CA ASN A 100 -13.78 -1.41 0.66
C ASN A 100 -14.82 -0.30 0.47
N CYS A 101 -15.66 -0.44 -0.54
CA CYS A 101 -16.98 0.17 -0.57
C CYS A 101 -18.03 -0.78 0.03
N VAL A 102 -19.06 -0.24 0.66
CA VAL A 102 -20.15 -1.01 1.27
C VAL A 102 -21.28 -1.19 0.25
N PRO A 103 -21.68 -2.43 -0.14
CA PRO A 103 -22.80 -2.65 -1.05
C PRO A 103 -24.08 -1.95 -0.58
N HIS A 104 -24.83 -1.38 -1.53
CA HIS A 104 -26.05 -0.57 -1.28
C HIS A 104 -25.83 0.73 -0.49
N SER A 105 -24.58 1.12 -0.27
CA SER A 105 -24.19 2.39 0.35
C SER A 105 -23.23 3.13 -0.56
N VAL A 106 -23.18 4.46 -0.44
CA VAL A 106 -22.12 5.27 -1.04
C VAL A 106 -20.86 5.28 -0.17
N MET A 107 -20.86 4.69 1.02
CA MET A 107 -19.71 4.75 1.93
C MET A 107 -18.61 3.76 1.54
N CYS A 108 -17.39 4.27 1.44
CA CYS A 108 -16.17 3.50 1.29
C CYS A 108 -15.18 3.83 2.42
N ASN A 109 -14.36 2.87 2.81
CA ASN A 109 -13.42 2.99 3.92
C ASN A 109 -12.02 2.57 3.48
N TYR A 110 -11.02 3.29 3.98
CA TYR A 110 -9.63 2.87 4.03
C TYR A 110 -9.24 2.69 5.50
N GLN A 111 -8.52 1.61 5.81
CA GLN A 111 -7.93 1.37 7.13
C GLN A 111 -6.64 0.57 6.99
N PHE A 112 -5.61 0.97 7.73
CA PHE A 112 -4.35 0.23 7.85
C PHE A 112 -3.62 0.67 9.12
N GLN A 113 -2.52 0.00 9.44
CA GLN A 113 -1.53 0.49 10.39
C GLN A 113 -0.18 0.65 9.69
N VAL A 114 0.61 1.64 10.08
CA VAL A 114 1.90 1.99 9.46
C VAL A 114 3.00 2.18 10.51
N VAL A 115 4.17 1.61 10.25
CA VAL A 115 5.35 1.69 11.14
C VAL A 115 6.62 1.91 10.32
N ARG A 116 7.61 2.63 10.87
CA ARG A 116 8.96 2.76 10.27
C ARG A 116 9.96 1.86 10.98
N SER A 117 9.92 0.57 10.69
CA SER A 117 10.80 -0.44 11.31
C SER A 117 12.29 -0.07 11.18
N ASN A 118 12.69 0.44 10.02
CA ASN A 118 14.04 0.93 9.73
C ASN A 118 14.51 2.11 10.61
N ALA A 119 13.59 2.89 11.16
CA ALA A 119 13.85 4.00 12.08
C ALA A 119 13.82 3.58 13.57
N GLY A 120 13.71 2.27 13.85
CA GLY A 120 13.57 1.73 15.22
C GLY A 120 12.17 1.89 15.81
N GLU A 121 11.17 2.23 14.99
CA GLU A 121 9.79 2.35 15.41
C GLU A 121 9.16 0.97 15.59
N THR A 122 8.50 0.74 16.73
CA THR A 122 7.90 -0.56 17.10
C THR A 122 6.40 -0.48 17.40
N ILE A 123 5.86 0.73 17.55
CA ILE A 123 4.44 0.97 17.80
C ILE A 123 3.82 1.44 16.48
N PRO A 124 2.91 0.65 15.87
CA PRO A 124 2.29 1.05 14.62
C PRO A 124 1.28 2.18 14.83
N VAL A 125 1.23 3.11 13.89
CA VAL A 125 0.26 4.20 13.83
C VAL A 125 -0.95 3.74 13.01
N LYS A 126 -2.16 3.84 13.57
CA LYS A 126 -3.40 3.52 12.84
C LYS A 126 -3.80 4.69 11.93
N CYS A 127 -4.15 4.40 10.69
CA CYS A 127 -4.70 5.36 9.75
C CYS A 127 -6.05 4.85 9.24
N SER A 128 -7.05 5.72 9.19
CA SER A 128 -8.39 5.34 8.70
C SER A 128 -9.18 6.54 8.22
N LEU A 129 -9.88 6.37 7.10
CA LEU A 129 -10.73 7.40 6.50
C LEU A 129 -11.96 6.76 5.86
N SER A 130 -13.13 7.36 6.09
CA SER A 130 -14.37 7.02 5.40
C SER A 130 -14.74 8.15 4.42
N LEU A 131 -15.06 7.79 3.18
CA LEU A 131 -15.41 8.71 2.09
C LEU A 131 -16.66 8.23 1.35
N THR A 132 -17.32 9.13 0.63
CA THR A 132 -18.46 8.78 -0.22
C THR A 132 -18.05 8.61 -1.68
N SER A 133 -18.46 7.51 -2.29
CA SER A 133 -18.30 7.20 -3.72
C SER A 133 -19.65 6.89 -4.37
N PRO A 134 -20.04 7.59 -5.46
CA PRO A 134 -21.34 7.41 -6.11
C PRO A 134 -21.38 6.24 -7.10
N ASP A 135 -20.22 5.76 -7.59
CA ASP A 135 -20.12 4.67 -8.58
C ASP A 135 -19.74 3.32 -7.95
N GLY A 136 -19.57 3.29 -6.62
CA GLY A 136 -19.18 2.12 -5.85
C GLY A 136 -17.68 1.80 -5.93
N LYS A 137 -16.85 2.64 -6.57
CA LYS A 137 -15.40 2.43 -6.63
C LYS A 137 -14.70 3.08 -5.45
N LEU A 138 -13.53 2.55 -5.10
CA LEU A 138 -12.66 3.13 -4.09
C LEU A 138 -12.25 4.55 -4.52
N PRO A 139 -12.68 5.60 -3.78
CA PRO A 139 -12.47 6.98 -4.17
C PRO A 139 -11.01 7.40 -3.89
N PRO A 140 -10.45 8.35 -4.65
CA PRO A 140 -9.13 8.88 -4.35
C PRO A 140 -9.12 9.57 -2.97
N VAL A 141 -7.95 9.55 -2.33
CA VAL A 141 -7.69 10.21 -1.05
C VAL A 141 -6.58 11.23 -1.26
N THR A 142 -6.74 12.41 -0.66
CA THR A 142 -5.69 13.42 -0.57
C THR A 142 -5.51 13.79 0.90
N GLU A 143 -4.28 13.73 1.39
CA GLU A 143 -3.90 14.05 2.77
C GLU A 143 -4.74 13.32 3.85
N GLY A 144 -5.03 12.03 3.62
CA GLY A 144 -5.80 11.18 4.54
C GLY A 144 -5.13 11.08 5.92
N PRO A 145 -5.87 11.19 7.04
CA PRO A 145 -5.27 11.34 8.37
C PRO A 145 -4.84 10.01 9.00
N CYS A 146 -3.80 10.09 9.82
CA CYS A 146 -3.37 9.05 10.75
C CYS A 146 -3.58 9.47 12.21
N GLU A 147 -4.01 8.54 13.07
CA GLU A 147 -4.33 8.82 14.48
C GLU A 147 -3.07 9.21 15.26
N GLN A 148 -3.13 10.34 15.98
CA GLN A 148 -2.04 10.85 16.84
C GLN A 148 -0.68 11.01 16.14
N SER A 149 -0.68 11.27 14.83
CA SER A 149 0.53 11.36 14.01
C SER A 149 0.49 12.52 13.02
N SER A 150 1.66 13.00 12.61
CA SER A 150 1.80 13.96 11.50
C SER A 150 1.86 13.28 10.12
N ARG A 151 1.63 11.96 10.07
CA ARG A 151 1.54 11.21 8.81
C ARG A 151 0.24 11.48 8.09
N THR A 152 0.34 11.60 6.78
CA THR A 152 -0.79 11.58 5.85
C THR A 152 -0.68 10.39 4.91
N PHE A 153 -1.78 10.03 4.26
CA PHE A 153 -1.77 9.04 3.18
C PHE A 153 -2.62 9.49 2.00
N ASP A 154 -2.19 9.10 0.81
CA ASP A 154 -2.80 9.50 -0.44
C ASP A 154 -3.13 8.25 -1.26
N VAL A 155 -4.22 8.33 -2.02
CA VAL A 155 -4.68 7.24 -2.89
C VAL A 155 -5.10 7.84 -4.22
N SER A 156 -4.47 7.41 -5.30
CA SER A 156 -4.81 7.86 -6.66
C SER A 156 -4.99 6.68 -7.60
N ARG A 157 -5.80 6.84 -8.65
CA ARG A 157 -6.07 5.78 -9.65
C ARG A 157 -4.93 5.72 -10.66
N THR A 158 -4.42 4.53 -10.97
CA THR A 158 -3.42 4.34 -12.04
C THR A 158 -4.10 4.17 -13.40
N GLU A 159 -3.34 4.34 -14.49
CA GLU A 159 -3.86 4.17 -15.87
C GLU A 159 -4.34 2.73 -16.13
N ASP A 160 -3.68 1.73 -15.52
CA ASP A 160 -4.07 0.30 -15.58
C ASP A 160 -5.27 -0.07 -14.69
N GLY A 161 -5.94 0.94 -14.10
CA GLY A 161 -7.14 0.79 -13.28
C GLY A 161 -6.89 0.40 -11.81
N GLY A 162 -5.63 0.25 -11.41
CA GLY A 162 -5.18 0.02 -10.03
C GLY A 162 -5.19 1.29 -9.17
N LEU A 163 -4.47 1.25 -8.04
CA LEU A 163 -4.29 2.40 -7.15
C LEU A 163 -2.79 2.60 -6.83
N LYS A 164 -2.30 3.84 -6.90
CA LYS A 164 -1.06 4.25 -6.24
C LYS A 164 -1.43 4.63 -4.80
N PHE A 165 -0.84 3.94 -3.83
CA PHE A 165 -1.03 4.17 -2.40
C PHE A 165 0.26 4.74 -1.80
N GLU A 166 0.15 5.81 -1.05
CA GLU A 166 1.29 6.60 -0.59
C GLU A 166 1.12 6.96 0.88
N VAL A 167 2.21 6.96 1.66
CA VAL A 167 2.24 7.53 3.01
C VAL A 167 3.37 8.55 3.08
N SER A 168 3.05 9.74 3.57
CA SER A 168 4.02 10.84 3.71
C SER A 168 4.13 11.29 5.16
N GLN A 169 5.33 11.70 5.57
CA GLN A 169 5.58 12.32 6.87
C GLN A 169 6.54 13.51 6.71
N PRO A 170 6.24 14.70 7.24
CA PRO A 170 7.20 15.79 7.27
C PRO A 170 8.42 15.41 8.12
N VAL A 171 9.61 15.51 7.54
CA VAL A 171 10.91 15.31 8.23
C VAL A 171 11.65 16.62 8.47
N SER A 172 11.31 17.66 7.71
CA SER A 172 11.67 19.06 7.99
C SER A 172 10.55 19.99 7.51
N PRO A 173 10.56 21.30 7.84
CA PRO A 173 9.61 22.27 7.29
C PRO A 173 9.62 22.41 5.76
N ALA A 174 10.62 21.84 5.07
CA ALA A 174 10.80 21.93 3.62
C ALA A 174 10.93 20.56 2.94
N SER A 175 10.72 19.45 3.66
CA SER A 175 10.83 18.11 3.09
C SER A 175 10.00 17.05 3.81
N ASN A 176 9.43 16.16 3.02
CA ASN A 176 8.70 14.98 3.49
C ASN A 176 9.50 13.71 3.17
N LEU A 177 9.27 12.66 3.96
CA LEU A 177 9.59 11.29 3.63
C LEU A 177 8.31 10.63 3.12
N THR A 178 8.23 10.39 1.80
CA THR A 178 7.13 9.63 1.19
C THR A 178 7.58 8.19 0.92
N GLY A 179 6.66 7.25 1.09
CA GLY A 179 6.79 5.90 0.58
C GLY A 179 5.57 5.51 -0.27
N VAL A 180 5.79 4.72 -1.31
CA VAL A 180 4.81 4.39 -2.35
C VAL A 180 4.68 2.87 -2.52
N TYR A 181 3.47 2.41 -2.82
CA TYR A 181 3.16 1.05 -3.24
C TYR A 181 2.06 1.06 -4.32
N GLU A 182 2.24 0.26 -5.36
CA GLU A 182 1.26 0.10 -6.43
C GLU A 182 0.35 -1.10 -6.15
N ILE A 183 -0.91 -0.79 -5.83
CA ILE A 183 -1.99 -1.78 -5.81
C ILE A 183 -2.41 -2.03 -7.26
N LYS A 184 -2.24 -3.27 -7.70
CA LYS A 184 -2.63 -3.67 -9.05
C LYS A 184 -4.15 -3.75 -9.18
N SER A 185 -4.65 -3.64 -10.41
CA SER A 185 -6.07 -3.84 -10.71
C SER A 185 -6.55 -5.28 -10.44
N GLU A 186 -5.67 -6.28 -10.46
CA GLU A 186 -6.00 -7.67 -10.07
C GLU A 186 -6.37 -7.83 -8.58
N ASP A 187 -5.93 -6.91 -7.72
CA ASP A 187 -6.28 -6.89 -6.28
C ASP A 187 -7.61 -6.15 -6.01
N LEU A 188 -8.24 -5.56 -7.02
CA LEU A 188 -9.45 -4.74 -6.90
C LEU A 188 -10.66 -5.48 -7.51
N VAL A 189 -11.49 -6.06 -6.65
CA VAL A 189 -12.65 -6.86 -7.07
C VAL A 189 -13.92 -6.04 -6.95
N VAL A 190 -14.68 -5.93 -8.03
CA VAL A 190 -16.04 -5.37 -8.00
C VAL A 190 -17.04 -6.46 -7.65
N GLU A 191 -17.57 -6.41 -6.44
CA GLU A 191 -18.61 -7.32 -5.94
C GLU A 191 -20.00 -6.78 -6.31
N VAL A 192 -20.82 -7.62 -6.95
CA VAL A 192 -22.18 -7.26 -7.37
C VAL A 192 -23.20 -7.88 -6.42
N SER A 193 -24.06 -7.05 -5.82
CA SER A 193 -25.15 -7.43 -4.94
C SER A 193 -26.46 -6.87 -5.49
N GLY A 194 -27.20 -7.69 -6.23
CA GLY A 194 -28.46 -7.28 -6.87
C GLY A 194 -28.24 -6.14 -7.87
N ALA A 195 -28.80 -4.95 -7.58
CA ALA A 195 -28.67 -3.74 -8.39
C ALA A 195 -27.52 -2.81 -7.95
N SER A 196 -26.70 -3.22 -6.99
CA SER A 196 -25.57 -2.45 -6.47
C SER A 196 -24.26 -3.17 -6.74
N GLN A 197 -23.19 -2.40 -6.88
CA GLN A 197 -21.82 -2.86 -7.09
C GLN A 197 -20.88 -2.09 -6.17
N ALA A 198 -19.89 -2.79 -5.60
CA ALA A 198 -18.93 -2.21 -4.67
C ALA A 198 -17.54 -2.77 -4.94
N GLU A 199 -16.55 -1.90 -5.04
CA GLU A 199 -15.15 -2.27 -5.19
C GLU A 199 -14.51 -2.58 -3.84
N VAL A 200 -13.77 -3.68 -3.78
CA VAL A 200 -13.16 -4.19 -2.56
C VAL A 200 -11.75 -4.67 -2.84
N TYR A 201 -10.82 -4.27 -1.99
CA TYR A 201 -9.45 -4.77 -2.01
C TYR A 201 -9.39 -6.23 -1.53
N ARG A 202 -8.70 -7.07 -2.29
CA ARG A 202 -8.52 -8.51 -2.06
C ARG A 202 -7.06 -8.97 -2.08
N GLY A 203 -6.12 -8.05 -2.28
CA GLY A 203 -4.68 -8.33 -2.29
C GLY A 203 -4.05 -8.53 -0.90
N VAL A 204 -2.73 -8.46 -0.85
CA VAL A 204 -1.93 -8.63 0.37
C VAL A 204 -2.21 -7.53 1.42
N ARG A 205 -2.46 -7.93 2.67
CA ARG A 205 -2.76 -6.98 3.76
C ARG A 205 -1.53 -6.46 4.51
N GLU A 206 -0.36 -6.98 4.16
CA GLU A 206 0.94 -6.56 4.68
C GLU A 206 1.91 -6.37 3.51
N PHE A 207 2.52 -5.19 3.42
CA PHE A 207 3.46 -4.85 2.35
C PHE A 207 4.36 -3.68 2.77
N GLY A 208 5.50 -3.55 2.10
CA GLY A 208 6.42 -2.43 2.26
C GLY A 208 6.10 -1.28 1.30
N LEU A 209 6.20 -0.05 1.78
CA LEU A 209 6.28 1.14 0.93
C LEU A 209 7.75 1.39 0.54
N ALA A 210 8.05 1.41 -0.75
CA ALA A 210 9.36 1.81 -1.25
C ALA A 210 9.53 3.33 -1.15
N TYR A 211 10.75 3.84 -1.07
CA TYR A 211 11.01 5.28 -1.16
C TYR A 211 10.60 5.82 -2.54
N GLU A 212 10.00 7.02 -2.55
CA GLU A 212 9.76 7.83 -3.76
C GLU A 212 11.04 8.54 -4.24
#